data_AF-A0A6J4HBL7-F1
#
_entry.id   AF-A0A6J4HBL7-F1
#
_cell.length_a   1.000
_cell.length_b   1.000
_cell.length_c   1.000
_cell.angle_alpha   90.00
_cell.angle_beta   90.00
_cell.angle_gamma   90.00
#
_symmetry.space_group_name_H-M   'P 1'
#
loop_
_entity.id
_entity.type
_entity.pdbx_description
1 polymer ?
#
loop_
_entity_poly.entity_id
_entity_poly.type
_entity_poly.pdbx_seq_one_letter_code
_entity_poly.pdbx_strand_id
1 'polypeptide(L)'
;MNGQQTGWRPPRRFSVTVQRLARPPMPWTWTIHEDDATEPYHRSSRFYGSAEEAWAVGRAMLTRLTGPNPVTRTGGTRCEVSEGGPIPN
;
A
#
# COMPACT_ATOMS: atom_id res chain seq x y z
N MET A 1 33.55 13.39 -18.27
CA MET A 1 32.63 13.41 -17.10
C MET A 1 31.30 12.83 -17.57
N ASN A 2 31.11 11.51 -17.48
CA ASN A 2 29.93 10.84 -18.02
C ASN A 2 28.97 10.56 -16.85
N GLY A 3 28.07 11.51 -16.57
CA GLY A 3 26.99 11.34 -15.60
C GLY A 3 25.90 10.45 -16.17
N GLN A 4 26.13 9.14 -16.22
CA GLN A 4 25.07 8.16 -16.47
C GLN A 4 24.15 8.17 -15.25
N GLN A 5 23.13 9.03 -15.27
CA GLN A 5 21.93 8.88 -14.45
C GLN A 5 21.28 7.57 -14.89
N THR A 6 21.75 6.49 -14.30
CA THR A 6 21.10 5.20 -14.35
C THR A 6 19.65 5.41 -13.89
N GLY A 7 18.69 4.88 -14.66
CA GLY A 7 17.25 5.01 -14.42
C GLY A 7 16.74 4.32 -13.14
N TRP A 8 17.59 4.20 -12.12
CA TRP A 8 17.22 3.85 -10.76
C TRP A 8 16.36 4.98 -10.21
N ARG A 9 15.05 4.89 -10.43
CA ARG A 9 14.12 5.59 -9.55
C ARG A 9 14.30 4.93 -8.18
N PRO A 10 14.74 5.66 -7.14
CA PRO A 10 14.80 5.10 -5.81
C PRO A 10 13.42 4.52 -5.47
N PRO A 11 13.35 3.36 -4.78
CA PRO A 11 12.08 2.81 -4.37
C PRO A 11 11.32 3.87 -3.59
N ARG A 12 10.09 4.16 -4.03
CA ARG A 12 9.22 5.13 -3.34
C ARG A 12 9.10 4.71 -1.88
N ARG A 13 9.66 5.54 -1.00
CA ARG A 13 9.60 5.34 0.44
C ARG A 13 8.38 6.05 0.96
N PHE A 14 7.58 5.31 1.69
CA PHE A 14 6.37 5.83 2.32
C PHE A 14 6.47 5.62 3.81
N SER A 15 6.08 6.64 4.57
CA SER A 15 6.11 6.65 6.02
C SER A 15 4.71 6.95 6.55
N VAL A 16 4.30 6.25 7.60
CA VAL A 16 3.06 6.53 8.33
C VAL A 16 3.40 7.42 9.52
N THR A 17 2.62 8.45 9.74
CA THR A 17 2.71 9.31 10.92
C THR A 17 1.35 9.34 11.60
N VAL A 18 1.34 9.24 12.93
CA VAL A 18 0.12 9.36 13.75
C VAL A 18 0.19 10.67 14.52
N GLN A 19 -0.89 11.44 14.44
CA GLN A 19 -0.98 12.75 15.06
C GLN A 19 -2.26 12.86 15.88
N ARG A 20 -2.16 13.53 17.04
CA ARG A 20 -3.29 13.88 17.89
C ARG A 20 -3.76 15.28 17.55
N LEU A 21 -5.06 15.46 17.30
CA LEU A 21 -5.57 16.82 17.06
C LEU A 21 -5.72 17.58 18.38
N ALA A 22 -5.44 18.90 18.31
CA ALA A 22 -5.47 19.79 19.46
C ALA A 22 -6.89 20.20 19.90
N ARG A 23 -7.95 19.77 19.19
CA ARG A 23 -9.35 20.10 19.53
C ARG A 23 -10.04 18.94 20.25
N PRO A 24 -10.69 19.18 21.41
CA PRO A 24 -11.56 18.21 22.04
C PRO A 24 -12.74 17.80 21.13
N PRO A 25 -13.15 16.52 21.14
CA PRO A 25 -12.46 15.37 21.75
C PRO A 25 -11.15 15.13 21.01
N MET A 26 -9.99 15.11 21.69
CA MET A 26 -8.65 15.04 21.08
C MET A 26 -8.47 13.72 20.31
N PRO A 27 -8.81 13.63 19.02
CA PRO A 27 -8.83 12.38 18.32
C PRO A 27 -7.44 12.11 17.76
N TRP A 28 -7.17 10.84 17.51
CA TRP A 28 -6.01 10.40 16.77
C TRP A 28 -6.35 10.28 15.29
N THR A 29 -5.40 10.64 14.44
CA THR A 29 -5.49 10.43 13.00
C THR A 29 -4.14 10.00 12.47
N TRP A 30 -4.12 9.38 11.29
CA TRP A 30 -2.92 8.94 10.62
C TRP A 30 -2.80 9.59 9.24
N THR A 31 -1.56 9.77 8.82
CA THR A 31 -1.19 10.38 7.54
C THR A 31 -0.03 9.60 6.94
N ILE A 32 -0.05 9.38 5.63
CA ILE A 32 1.01 8.74 4.86
C ILE A 32 1.71 9.82 4.06
N HIS A 33 3.02 9.90 4.24
CA HIS A 33 3.91 10.81 3.51
C HIS A 33 4.76 9.98 2.54
N GLU A 34 4.93 10.47 1.32
CA GLU A 34 5.96 9.99 0.41
C GLU A 34 7.23 10.81 0.67
N ASP A 35 8.39 10.16 0.78
CA ASP A 35 9.66 10.78 1.19
C ASP A 35 10.07 11.96 0.27
N ASP A 36 9.64 11.92 -0.99
CA ASP A 36 9.92 12.93 -2.02
C ASP A 36 8.83 14.03 -2.10
N ALA A 37 7.73 13.89 -1.34
CA ALA A 37 6.58 14.78 -1.40
C ALA A 37 6.47 15.66 -0.14
N THR A 38 6.36 16.97 -0.36
CA THR A 38 6.06 17.94 0.71
C THR A 38 4.63 17.78 1.24
N GLU A 39 3.71 17.31 0.41
CA GLU A 39 2.32 17.13 0.78
C GLU A 39 2.03 15.69 1.24
N PRO A 40 1.12 15.51 2.20
CA PRO A 40 0.70 14.18 2.62
C PRO A 40 0.02 13.45 1.46
N TYR A 41 0.61 12.33 1.05
CA TYR A 41 0.09 11.48 -0.01
C TYR A 41 -1.31 10.95 0.32
N HIS A 42 -1.53 10.56 1.57
CA HIS A 42 -2.84 10.13 2.03
C HIS A 42 -3.09 10.53 3.48
N ARG A 43 -4.32 10.97 3.78
CA ARG A 43 -4.75 11.33 5.12
C ARG A 43 -5.97 10.51 5.50
N SER A 44 -6.06 10.11 6.76
CA SER A 44 -7.27 9.47 7.25
C SER A 44 -8.44 10.45 7.20
N SER A 45 -9.54 10.01 6.62
CA SER A 45 -10.84 10.70 6.71
C SER A 45 -11.54 10.43 8.04
N ARG A 46 -11.04 9.48 8.84
CA ARG A 46 -11.61 9.07 10.12
C ARG A 46 -10.72 9.47 11.29
N PHE A 47 -11.37 9.70 12.42
CA PHE A 47 -10.75 9.97 13.70
C PHE A 47 -10.87 8.75 14.61
N TYR A 48 -9.82 8.46 15.37
CA TYR A 48 -9.67 7.29 16.22
C TYR A 48 -9.55 7.69 17.69
N GLY A 49 -9.97 6.81 18.59
CA GLY A 49 -9.86 7.02 20.04
C GLY A 49 -8.43 6.82 20.56
N SER A 50 -7.59 6.08 19.83
CA SER A 50 -6.26 5.65 20.28
C SER A 50 -5.20 5.78 19.19
N ALA A 51 -3.95 6.01 19.61
CA ALA A 51 -2.81 6.13 18.71
C ALA A 51 -2.51 4.80 18.00
N GLU A 52 -2.63 3.68 18.71
CA GLU A 52 -2.41 2.33 18.20
C GLU A 52 -3.40 1.97 17.10
N GLU A 53 -4.67 2.35 17.27
CA GLU A 53 -5.73 2.11 16.29
C GLU A 53 -5.47 2.91 15.01
N ALA A 54 -5.11 4.20 15.14
CA ALA A 54 -4.69 5.02 14.02
C ALA A 54 -3.44 4.46 13.32
N TRP A 55 -2.44 4.02 14.09
CA TRP A 55 -1.21 3.42 13.56
C TRP A 55 -1.47 2.13 12.78
N ALA A 56 -2.27 1.23 13.35
CA ALA A 56 -2.62 -0.05 12.74
C ALA A 56 -3.32 0.15 11.39
N VAL A 57 -4.26 1.09 11.31
CA VAL A 57 -4.95 1.39 10.05
C VAL A 57 -4.02 2.05 9.04
N GLY A 58 -3.20 3.02 9.47
CA GLY A 58 -2.22 3.67 8.59
C GLY A 58 -1.20 2.68 8.02
N ARG A 59 -0.74 1.73 8.84
CA ARG A 59 0.16 0.64 8.40
C ARG A 59 -0.53 -0.32 7.43
N ALA A 60 -1.77 -0.70 7.67
CA ALA A 60 -2.53 -1.54 6.74
C ALA A 60 -2.72 -0.87 5.38
N MET A 61 -2.98 0.44 5.36
CA MET A 61 -3.05 1.22 4.12
C MET A 61 -1.69 1.34 3.44
N LEU A 62 -0.62 1.59 4.20
CA LEU A 62 0.75 1.58 3.67
C LEU A 62 1.07 0.23 3.02
N THR A 63 0.75 -0.89 3.67
CA THR A 63 0.95 -2.23 3.10
C THR A 63 0.13 -2.46 1.83
N ARG A 64 -1.05 -1.83 1.68
CA ARG A 64 -1.81 -1.88 0.42
C ARG A 64 -1.17 -1.04 -0.68
N LEU A 65 -0.55 0.09 -0.32
CA LEU A 65 0.16 0.96 -1.27
C LEU A 65 1.49 0.36 -1.75
N THR A 66 2.22 -0.29 -0.86
CA THR A 66 3.53 -0.90 -1.15
C THR A 66 3.45 -2.40 -1.44
N GLY A 67 2.28 -3.00 -1.24
CA GLY A 67 2.04 -4.41 -1.49
C GLY A 67 2.15 -4.71 -2.99
N PRO A 68 2.53 -5.95 -3.36
CA PRO A 68 2.51 -6.35 -4.75
C PRO A 68 1.07 -6.26 -5.25
N ASN A 69 0.81 -5.29 -6.11
CA ASN A 69 -0.46 -5.17 -6.81
C ASN A 69 -0.68 -6.49 -7.59
N PRO A 70 -1.73 -7.30 -7.35
CA PRO A 70 -1.90 -8.54 -8.11
C PRO A 70 -2.31 -8.33 -9.58
N VAL A 71 -2.40 -7.08 -10.09
CA VAL A 71 -2.80 -6.81 -11.49
C VAL A 71 -1.66 -6.87 -12.52
N THR A 72 -0.72 -7.78 -12.35
CA THR A 72 0.12 -8.23 -13.47
C THR A 72 0.25 -9.75 -13.53
N ARG A 73 -0.88 -10.46 -13.43
CA ARG A 73 -1.02 -11.81 -13.98
C ARG A 73 -2.10 -11.86 -15.06
N THR A 74 -1.98 -10.99 -16.06
CA THR A 74 -2.52 -11.27 -17.41
C THR A 74 -1.40 -11.94 -18.20
N GLY A 75 -1.11 -13.17 -17.80
CA GLY A 75 -0.25 -14.08 -18.54
C GLY A 75 -0.90 -15.43 -18.39
N GLY A 76 -1.67 -15.82 -19.40
CA GLY A 76 -2.44 -17.05 -19.38
C GLY A 76 -1.55 -18.22 -18.97
N THR A 77 -1.92 -18.88 -17.89
CA THR A 77 -1.61 -20.29 -17.75
C THR A 77 -2.95 -20.95 -17.57
N ARG A 78 -3.50 -21.31 -18.73
CA ARG A 78 -4.52 -22.31 -18.96
C ARG A 78 -4.64 -23.23 -17.74
N CYS A 79 -5.79 -23.19 -17.07
CA CYS A 79 -6.24 -24.33 -16.30
C CYS A 79 -6.39 -25.46 -17.31
N GLU A 80 -5.33 -26.27 -17.50
CA GLU A 80 -5.54 -27.64 -17.97
C GLU A 80 -6.21 -28.36 -16.81
N VAL A 81 -7.52 -28.15 -16.73
CA VAL A 81 -8.42 -29.17 -16.25
C VAL A 81 -8.16 -30.36 -17.16
N SER A 82 -7.38 -31.32 -16.67
CA SER A 82 -7.33 -32.65 -17.25
C SER A 82 -8.67 -33.32 -16.94
N GLU A 83 -9.73 -32.86 -17.59
CA GLU A 83 -10.97 -33.60 -17.77
C GLU A 83 -10.68 -34.66 -18.83
N GLY A 84 -10.02 -35.73 -18.38
CA GLY A 84 -9.80 -36.96 -19.13
C GLY A 84 -10.82 -38.03 -18.75
N GLY A 85 -12.08 -37.81 -19.09
CA GLY A 85 -13.06 -38.87 -19.36
C GLY A 85 -13.68 -38.61 -20.73
N PRO A 86 -14.10 -39.63 -21.53
CA PRO A 86 -14.77 -40.85 -21.06
C PRO A 86 -14.27 -42.20 -21.68
N ILE A 87 -14.79 -43.28 -21.07
CA ILE A 87 -14.92 -44.75 -21.36
C ILE A 87 -15.07 -45.15 -22.86
N PRO A 88 -15.18 -46.43 -23.33
CA PRO A 88 -14.75 -47.81 -22.94
C PRO A 88 -14.05 -48.63 -24.08
N ASN A 89 -13.51 -49.83 -23.78
CA ASN A 89 -13.78 -51.12 -24.47
C ASN A 89 -13.34 -52.29 -23.58
#